data_AF-A0A261AKH6-F1
#
_entry.id   AF-A0A261AKH6-F1
#
_cell.length_a   1.000
_cell.length_b   1.000
_cell.length_c   1.000
_cell.angle_alpha   90.00
_cell.angle_beta   90.00
_cell.angle_gamma   90.00
#
_symmetry.space_group_name_H-M   'P 1'
#
loop_
_entity.id
_entity.type
_entity.pdbx_description
1 polymer ?
#
loop_
_entity_poly.entity_id
_entity_poly.type
_entity_poly.pdbx_seq_one_letter_code
_entity_poly.pdbx_strand_id
1 'polypeptide(L)'
;MICLYNYFPITAIESNQSSAEHALLFVSNRPKTDQEDYFLMLNTGIDIFTHTWSLSVEIQFYFLVPFIFLLASRLPRTIQYGYYILMGLLSILFSYTSTEIVSFNSVFARIWQFLIGMLVYLLGVSITQHSGKAEYQVLKVEEGKKDIEDLKLLLEDADDELEEDEQEVGNAISNESAGIRLRFSEMFSYLLLCFLLVTTAFPFVLPADVVRPAVTIGTGLLMLISEDNWILCNNILTYIGDISFSLYLIHWPIYAYWKLTCEGNEYCKWPTRL
;
A
#
# COMPACT_ATOMS: atom_id res chain seq x y z
N MET A 1 -13.99 -11.88 24.74
CA MET A 1 -14.94 -12.84 25.35
C MET A 1 -15.76 -12.23 26.49
N ILE A 2 -15.17 -11.73 27.59
CA ILE A 2 -15.95 -11.24 28.77
C ILE A 2 -16.89 -10.06 28.43
N CYS A 3 -16.48 -9.12 27.57
CA CYS A 3 -17.33 -8.00 27.17
C CYS A 3 -18.55 -8.41 26.33
N LEU A 4 -18.48 -9.55 25.61
CA LEU A 4 -19.58 -10.03 24.77
C LEU A 4 -20.80 -10.39 25.62
N TYR A 5 -20.57 -11.00 26.79
CA TYR A 5 -21.62 -11.45 27.70
C TYR A 5 -22.33 -10.32 28.45
N ASN A 6 -21.71 -9.15 28.58
CA ASN A 6 -22.28 -8.02 29.33
C ASN A 6 -23.01 -7.00 28.45
N TYR A 7 -22.63 -6.88 27.18
CA TYR A 7 -23.06 -5.77 26.33
C TYR A 7 -23.87 -6.17 25.08
N PHE A 8 -23.87 -7.46 24.69
CA PHE A 8 -24.49 -7.89 23.43
C PHE A 8 -25.68 -8.84 23.63
N PRO A 9 -26.67 -8.82 22.72
CA PRO A 9 -27.86 -9.66 22.80
C PRO A 9 -27.50 -11.15 22.70
N ILE A 10 -28.24 -12.00 23.44
CA ILE A 10 -27.97 -13.44 23.58
C ILE A 10 -27.91 -14.16 22.23
N THR A 11 -28.71 -13.74 21.25
CA THR A 11 -28.75 -14.31 19.89
C THR A 11 -27.47 -14.08 19.09
N ALA A 12 -26.69 -13.05 19.41
CA ALA A 12 -25.43 -12.74 18.74
C ALA A 12 -24.21 -13.35 19.45
N ILE A 13 -24.35 -13.87 20.68
CA ILE A 13 -23.21 -14.32 21.49
C ILE A 13 -22.53 -15.55 20.86
N GLU A 14 -23.29 -16.56 20.44
CA GLU A 14 -22.73 -17.81 19.90
C GLU A 14 -21.96 -17.59 18.59
N SER A 15 -22.54 -16.79 17.67
CA SER A 15 -21.87 -16.40 16.43
C SER A 15 -20.60 -15.59 16.71
N ASN A 16 -20.66 -14.62 17.62
CA ASN A 16 -19.49 -13.81 17.99
C ASN A 16 -18.39 -14.61 18.70
N GLN A 17 -18.73 -15.68 19.44
CA GLN A 17 -17.73 -16.55 20.06
C GLN A 17 -16.96 -17.34 19.02
N SER A 18 -17.66 -17.99 18.10
CA SER A 18 -17.04 -18.71 16.99
C SER A 18 -16.16 -17.78 16.15
N SER A 19 -16.65 -16.59 15.82
CA SER A 19 -15.86 -15.59 15.08
C SER A 19 -14.67 -15.06 15.88
N ALA A 20 -14.77 -14.92 17.20
CA ALA A 20 -13.64 -14.54 18.06
C ALA A 20 -12.54 -15.60 18.09
N GLU A 21 -12.88 -16.88 18.08
CA GLU A 21 -11.90 -17.98 18.01
C GLU A 21 -11.14 -17.95 16.68
N HIS A 22 -11.87 -17.78 15.55
CA HIS A 22 -11.23 -17.63 14.25
C HIS A 22 -10.33 -16.40 14.17
N ALA A 23 -10.75 -15.27 14.77
CA ALA A 23 -9.95 -14.06 14.83
C ALA A 23 -8.66 -14.25 15.65
N LEU A 24 -8.75 -14.97 16.77
CA LEU A 24 -7.60 -15.25 17.64
C LEU A 24 -6.58 -16.18 16.96
N LEU A 25 -7.06 -17.12 16.14
CA LEU A 25 -6.22 -18.01 15.34
C LEU A 25 -5.79 -17.41 14.00
N PHE A 26 -6.20 -16.18 13.68
CA PHE A 26 -5.97 -15.52 12.40
C PHE A 26 -6.48 -16.33 11.19
N VAL A 27 -7.65 -16.99 11.32
CA VAL A 27 -8.32 -17.77 10.27
C VAL A 27 -9.71 -17.17 9.95
N SER A 28 -9.94 -15.90 10.28
CA SER A 28 -11.20 -15.20 9.94
C SER A 28 -11.41 -15.02 8.43
N ASN A 29 -10.36 -15.23 7.63
CA ASN A 29 -10.42 -15.20 6.17
C ASN A 29 -10.91 -16.51 5.54
N ARG A 30 -11.51 -17.43 6.31
CA ARG A 30 -12.13 -18.63 5.75
C ARG A 30 -13.30 -18.27 4.82
N PRO A 31 -13.54 -19.01 3.73
CA PRO A 31 -14.76 -18.87 2.93
C PRO A 31 -15.97 -19.09 3.83
N LYS A 32 -16.79 -18.04 3.98
CA LYS A 32 -18.08 -18.13 4.69
C LYS A 32 -19.10 -18.82 3.77
N THR A 33 -20.01 -19.60 4.35
CA THR A 33 -21.07 -20.31 3.60
C THR A 33 -22.13 -19.30 3.15
N ASP A 34 -22.98 -19.61 2.16
CA ASP A 34 -24.02 -18.69 1.62
C ASP A 34 -25.00 -18.10 2.67
N GLN A 35 -25.03 -18.66 3.89
CA GLN A 35 -25.80 -18.13 5.03
C GLN A 35 -25.06 -17.04 5.84
N GLU A 36 -23.79 -16.78 5.53
CA GLU A 36 -22.83 -15.96 6.26
C GLU A 36 -22.15 -14.93 5.33
N ASP A 37 -22.89 -14.36 4.37
CA ASP A 37 -22.35 -13.40 3.40
C ASP A 37 -21.57 -12.28 4.10
N TYR A 38 -20.28 -12.12 3.79
CA TYR A 38 -19.39 -11.15 4.43
C TYR A 38 -19.98 -9.73 4.43
N PHE A 39 -20.50 -9.28 3.28
CA PHE A 39 -21.12 -7.97 3.13
C PHE A 39 -22.45 -7.84 3.89
N LEU A 40 -23.20 -8.94 4.00
CA LEU A 40 -24.42 -8.99 4.80
C LEU A 40 -24.07 -8.87 6.28
N MET A 41 -23.09 -9.62 6.77
CA MET A 41 -22.64 -9.57 8.17
C MET A 41 -22.01 -8.21 8.52
N LEU A 42 -21.25 -7.61 7.60
CA LEU A 42 -20.73 -6.24 7.75
C LEU A 42 -21.88 -5.24 7.87
N ASN A 43 -22.87 -5.34 6.97
CA ASN A 43 -24.01 -4.43 6.98
C ASN A 43 -24.90 -4.64 8.22
N THR A 44 -25.20 -5.87 8.62
CA THR A 44 -26.10 -6.11 9.76
C THR A 44 -25.39 -5.89 11.11
N GLY A 45 -24.05 -5.90 11.16
CA GLY A 45 -23.28 -5.64 12.38
C GLY A 45 -23.45 -6.70 13.48
N ILE A 46 -23.99 -7.88 13.14
CA ILE A 46 -24.25 -8.98 14.10
C ILE A 46 -22.94 -9.61 14.59
N ASP A 47 -21.95 -9.73 13.70
CA ASP A 47 -20.64 -10.30 13.99
C ASP A 47 -19.58 -9.20 14.05
N ILE A 48 -19.15 -8.92 15.28
CA ILE A 48 -18.18 -7.88 15.62
C ILE A 48 -16.83 -8.17 15.00
N PHE A 49 -16.45 -9.44 14.83
CA PHE A 49 -15.11 -9.84 14.39
C PHE A 49 -14.99 -9.94 12.86
N THR A 50 -16.05 -9.66 12.11
CA THR A 50 -16.02 -9.72 10.63
C THR A 50 -14.90 -8.85 10.02
N HIS A 51 -14.61 -7.69 10.60
CA HIS A 51 -13.54 -6.79 10.16
C HIS A 51 -12.11 -7.33 10.38
N THR A 52 -11.94 -8.40 11.17
CA THR A 52 -10.63 -9.07 11.38
C THR A 52 -10.21 -9.95 10.21
N TRP A 53 -11.04 -10.01 9.17
CA TRP A 53 -10.76 -10.69 7.92
C TRP A 53 -9.46 -10.20 7.26
N SER A 54 -9.30 -8.88 7.08
CA SER A 54 -8.11 -8.30 6.45
C SER A 54 -6.87 -8.50 7.31
N LEU A 55 -7.01 -8.35 8.63
CA LEU A 55 -5.96 -8.61 9.62
C LEU A 55 -5.44 -10.06 9.55
N SER A 56 -6.33 -11.03 9.36
CA SER A 56 -5.96 -12.45 9.23
C SER A 56 -5.13 -12.69 7.95
N VAL A 57 -5.55 -12.11 6.83
CA VAL A 57 -4.81 -12.18 5.56
C VAL A 57 -3.41 -11.60 5.70
N GLU A 58 -3.29 -10.45 6.37
CA GLU A 58 -2.04 -9.73 6.57
C GLU A 58 -1.05 -10.52 7.44
N ILE A 59 -1.51 -11.08 8.56
CA ILE A 59 -0.65 -11.86 9.46
C ILE A 59 -0.20 -13.16 8.79
N GLN A 60 -1.08 -13.83 8.04
CA GLN A 60 -0.72 -14.99 7.22
C GLN A 60 0.35 -14.62 6.17
N PHE A 61 0.21 -13.46 5.52
CA PHE A 61 1.23 -12.97 4.58
C PHE A 61 2.55 -12.69 5.29
N TYR A 62 2.55 -12.00 6.44
CA TYR A 62 3.77 -11.73 7.22
C TYR A 62 4.46 -12.99 7.72
N PHE A 63 3.73 -14.06 7.98
CA PHE A 63 4.33 -15.36 8.24
C PHE A 63 5.03 -15.95 6.99
N LEU A 64 4.49 -15.73 5.79
CA LEU A 64 5.07 -16.19 4.52
C LEU A 64 6.28 -15.35 4.06
N VAL A 65 6.29 -14.05 4.33
CA VAL A 65 7.32 -13.10 3.86
C VAL A 65 8.75 -13.54 4.16
N PRO A 66 9.12 -13.98 5.38
CA PRO A 66 10.47 -14.46 5.67
C PRO A 66 10.92 -15.58 4.74
N PHE A 67 10.04 -16.51 4.38
CA PHE A 67 10.37 -17.62 3.48
C PHE A 67 10.55 -17.15 2.04
N ILE A 68 9.67 -16.26 1.58
CA ILE A 68 9.76 -15.65 0.24
C ILE A 68 11.08 -14.87 0.11
N PHE A 69 11.40 -14.05 1.12
CA PHE A 69 12.61 -13.24 1.13
C PHE A 69 13.89 -14.07 1.29
N LEU A 70 13.90 -15.08 2.15
CA LEU A 70 15.04 -15.99 2.31
C LEU A 70 15.35 -16.72 1.00
N LEU A 71 14.33 -17.16 0.26
CA LEU A 71 14.53 -17.79 -1.04
C LEU A 71 15.07 -16.79 -2.08
N ALA A 72 14.53 -15.57 -2.10
CA ALA A 72 15.02 -14.50 -2.97
C ALA A 72 16.48 -14.11 -2.67
N SER A 73 16.88 -14.11 -1.39
CA SER A 73 18.25 -13.76 -0.95
C SER A 73 19.33 -14.73 -1.46
N ARG A 74 18.94 -15.95 -1.87
CA ARG A 74 19.84 -16.93 -2.49
C ARG A 74 20.10 -16.66 -3.97
N LEU A 75 19.36 -15.73 -4.58
CA LEU A 75 19.43 -15.40 -5.99
C LEU A 75 20.18 -14.07 -6.20
N PRO A 76 20.89 -13.88 -7.32
CA PRO A 76 21.51 -12.60 -7.65
C PRO A 76 20.44 -11.53 -7.88
N ARG A 77 20.77 -10.25 -7.58
CA ARG A 77 19.83 -9.11 -7.62
C ARG A 77 19.04 -9.02 -8.93
N THR A 78 19.65 -9.32 -10.08
CA THR A 78 18.99 -9.31 -11.39
C THR A 78 17.85 -10.33 -11.51
N ILE A 79 18.00 -11.50 -10.88
CA ILE A 79 17.00 -12.57 -10.91
C ILE A 79 15.92 -12.36 -9.84
N GLN A 80 16.22 -11.63 -8.75
CA GLN A 80 15.26 -11.35 -7.67
C GLN A 80 14.00 -10.66 -8.19
N TYR A 81 14.13 -9.67 -9.08
CA TYR A 81 12.97 -9.02 -9.71
C TYR A 81 12.10 -10.03 -10.48
N GLY A 82 12.72 -10.90 -11.28
CA GLY A 82 12.02 -11.95 -12.01
C GLY A 82 11.32 -12.95 -11.09
N TYR A 83 11.93 -13.29 -9.94
CA TYR A 83 11.33 -14.16 -8.93
C TYR A 83 10.05 -13.55 -8.33
N TYR A 84 10.09 -12.29 -7.91
CA TYR A 84 8.90 -11.62 -7.36
C TYR A 84 7.81 -11.43 -8.41
N ILE A 85 8.17 -11.08 -9.65
CA ILE A 85 7.22 -10.97 -10.76
C ILE A 85 6.56 -12.33 -11.04
N LEU A 86 7.35 -13.42 -11.11
CA LEU A 86 6.83 -14.76 -11.33
C LEU A 86 5.86 -15.19 -10.22
N MET A 87 6.21 -14.96 -8.95
CA MET A 87 5.34 -15.25 -7.82
C MET A 87 4.03 -14.43 -7.87
N GLY A 88 4.11 -13.16 -8.25
CA GLY A 88 2.95 -12.30 -8.47
C GLY A 88 2.05 -12.83 -9.59
N LEU A 89 2.63 -13.21 -10.73
CA LEU A 89 1.87 -13.77 -11.86
C LEU A 89 1.18 -15.09 -11.51
N LEU A 90 1.86 -15.98 -10.78
CA LEU A 90 1.25 -17.22 -10.29
C LEU A 90 0.08 -16.95 -9.34
N SER A 91 0.22 -15.94 -8.48
CA SER A 91 -0.85 -15.51 -7.56
C SER A 91 -2.05 -14.92 -8.31
N ILE A 92 -1.81 -14.10 -9.34
CA ILE A 92 -2.87 -13.57 -10.23
C ILE A 92 -3.55 -14.70 -11.01
N LEU A 93 -2.78 -15.63 -11.57
CA LEU A 93 -3.33 -16.79 -12.29
C LEU A 93 -4.23 -17.64 -11.38
N PHE A 94 -3.79 -17.86 -10.14
CA PHE A 94 -4.60 -18.55 -9.14
C PHE A 94 -5.88 -17.78 -8.80
N SER A 95 -5.82 -16.44 -8.72
CA SER A 95 -7.00 -15.59 -8.52
C SER A 95 -8.03 -15.78 -9.63
N TYR A 96 -7.62 -15.78 -10.90
CA TYR A 96 -8.53 -15.93 -12.05
C TYR A 96 -9.04 -17.36 -12.27
N THR A 97 -8.28 -18.36 -11.83
CA THR A 97 -8.69 -19.78 -11.96
C THR A 97 -9.67 -20.18 -10.84
N SER A 98 -9.60 -19.50 -9.69
CA SER A 98 -10.44 -19.78 -8.53
C SER A 98 -11.80 -19.10 -8.64
N THR A 99 -12.79 -19.60 -7.87
CA THR A 99 -14.08 -18.91 -7.73
C THR A 99 -13.91 -17.57 -7.02
N GLU A 100 -14.82 -16.63 -7.26
CA GLU A 100 -14.82 -15.29 -6.64
C GLU A 100 -14.66 -15.34 -5.12
N ILE A 101 -15.35 -16.25 -4.45
CA ILE A 101 -15.30 -16.41 -3.00
C ILE A 101 -13.92 -16.89 -2.55
N VAL A 102 -13.32 -17.84 -3.26
CA VAL A 102 -11.99 -18.39 -2.91
C VAL A 102 -10.90 -17.37 -3.22
N SER A 103 -10.96 -16.71 -4.38
CA SER A 103 -10.07 -15.60 -4.73
C SER A 103 -10.19 -14.48 -3.70
N PHE A 104 -11.42 -14.16 -3.27
CA PHE A 104 -11.67 -13.15 -2.24
C PHE A 104 -11.29 -13.58 -0.82
N ASN A 105 -10.97 -14.83 -0.51
CA ASN A 105 -10.63 -15.21 0.87
C ASN A 105 -9.19 -15.70 1.03
N SER A 106 -8.64 -16.28 -0.05
CA SER A 106 -7.30 -16.84 -0.05
C SER A 106 -6.21 -15.77 -0.02
N VAL A 107 -5.21 -15.99 0.83
CA VAL A 107 -3.97 -15.20 0.83
C VAL A 107 -3.17 -15.45 -0.44
N PHE A 108 -3.15 -16.70 -0.93
CA PHE A 108 -2.41 -17.06 -2.14
C PHE A 108 -2.92 -16.33 -3.38
N ALA A 109 -4.21 -16.02 -3.45
CA ALA A 109 -4.80 -15.20 -4.52
C ALA A 109 -4.47 -13.70 -4.40
N ARG A 110 -3.94 -13.26 -3.25
CA ARG A 110 -3.61 -11.85 -2.94
C ARG A 110 -2.12 -11.55 -2.84
N ILE A 111 -1.25 -12.55 -2.81
CA ILE A 111 0.20 -12.37 -2.71
C ILE A 111 0.70 -11.32 -3.71
N TRP A 112 0.18 -11.31 -4.93
CA TRP A 112 0.55 -10.32 -5.95
C TRP A 112 0.35 -8.86 -5.50
N GLN A 113 -0.66 -8.57 -4.69
CA GLN A 113 -0.94 -7.21 -4.20
C GLN A 113 0.15 -6.71 -3.27
N PHE A 114 0.59 -7.58 -2.35
CA PHE A 114 1.68 -7.27 -1.44
C PHE A 114 3.05 -7.23 -2.14
N LEU A 115 3.27 -8.11 -3.12
CA LEU A 115 4.52 -8.15 -3.88
C LEU A 115 4.74 -6.90 -4.73
N ILE A 116 3.67 -6.24 -5.21
CA ILE A 116 3.81 -4.95 -5.91
C ILE A 116 4.47 -3.92 -4.99
N GLY A 117 4.05 -3.82 -3.71
CA GLY A 117 4.68 -2.91 -2.76
C GLY A 117 6.16 -3.24 -2.51
N MET A 118 6.51 -4.52 -2.42
CA MET A 118 7.91 -4.95 -2.28
C MET A 118 8.75 -4.63 -3.52
N LEU A 119 8.19 -4.81 -4.73
CA LEU A 119 8.84 -4.45 -5.99
C LEU A 119 9.07 -2.93 -6.08
N VAL A 120 8.07 -2.14 -5.71
CA VAL A 120 8.16 -0.68 -5.64
C VAL A 120 9.29 -0.24 -4.72
N TYR A 121 9.39 -0.82 -3.52
CA TYR A 121 10.47 -0.52 -2.59
C TYR A 121 11.86 -0.83 -3.19
N LEU A 122 12.03 -2.00 -3.82
CA LEU A 122 13.31 -2.38 -4.44
C LEU A 122 13.69 -1.46 -5.61
N LEU A 123 12.71 -1.04 -6.40
CA LEU A 123 12.90 -0.07 -7.49
C LEU A 123 13.25 1.32 -6.94
N GLY A 124 12.54 1.80 -5.92
CA GLY A 124 12.80 3.08 -5.26
C GLY A 124 14.23 3.17 -4.70
N VAL A 125 14.67 2.16 -3.96
CA VAL A 125 16.06 2.09 -3.44
C VAL A 125 17.10 2.15 -4.57
N SER A 126 16.84 1.51 -5.70
CA SER A 126 17.73 1.53 -6.86
C SER A 126 17.82 2.92 -7.50
N ILE A 127 16.72 3.66 -7.53
CA ILE A 127 16.63 5.03 -8.05
C ILE A 127 17.37 6.00 -7.11
N THR A 128 17.15 5.93 -5.80
CA THR A 128 17.83 6.79 -4.81
C THR A 128 19.34 6.57 -4.82
N GLN A 129 19.80 5.32 -5.01
CA GLN A 129 21.22 4.99 -5.09
C GLN A 129 21.91 5.55 -6.35
N HIS A 130 21.19 5.68 -7.47
CA HIS A 130 21.68 6.33 -8.70
C HIS A 130 21.63 7.86 -8.63
N SER A 131 20.78 8.44 -7.77
CA SER A 131 20.60 9.88 -7.60
C SER A 131 21.68 10.55 -6.72
N GLY A 132 22.70 9.81 -6.25
CA GLY A 132 23.85 10.37 -5.52
C GLY A 132 23.52 10.97 -4.14
N LYS A 133 22.29 10.85 -3.65
CA LYS A 133 21.82 11.47 -2.40
C LYS A 133 22.08 10.63 -1.14
N ALA A 134 23.03 9.71 -1.19
CA ALA A 134 23.41 8.86 -0.08
C ALA A 134 24.92 8.91 0.17
N GLU A 135 25.45 10.08 0.49
CA GLU A 135 26.74 10.18 1.19
C GLU A 135 26.54 10.98 2.49
N TYR A 136 26.52 10.26 3.61
CA TYR A 136 26.64 10.85 4.92
C TYR A 136 28.01 11.54 4.99
N GLN A 137 27.99 12.86 5.17
CA GLN A 137 29.17 13.71 5.37
C GLN A 137 30.15 13.11 6.38
N VAL A 138 31.37 12.78 5.92
CA VAL A 138 32.54 12.55 6.79
C VAL A 138 33.72 13.40 6.31
N LEU A 139 33.81 14.59 6.91
CA LEU A 139 34.98 15.41 7.27
C LEU A 139 36.37 15.23 6.60
N LYS A 140 36.89 16.41 6.19
CA LYS A 140 38.27 16.96 6.27
C LYS A 140 39.30 16.58 5.18
N VAL A 141 39.91 17.58 4.54
CA VAL A 141 41.14 18.30 4.98
C VAL A 141 41.51 19.32 3.90
N GLU A 142 41.60 20.60 4.30
CA GLU A 142 42.22 21.69 3.54
C GLU A 142 43.76 21.60 3.57
N GLU A 143 44.38 22.39 2.69
CA GLU A 143 45.74 22.91 2.72
C GLU A 143 46.80 22.13 1.93
N GLY A 144 47.14 22.69 0.75
CA GLY A 144 48.35 22.30 0.04
C GLY A 144 48.43 22.65 -1.45
N LYS A 145 47.45 23.38 -2.02
CA LYS A 145 47.34 23.53 -3.48
C LYS A 145 47.45 24.96 -4.02
N LYS A 146 47.82 25.94 -3.18
CA LYS A 146 47.68 27.37 -3.51
C LYS A 146 48.61 27.90 -4.62
N ASP A 147 49.80 27.32 -4.80
CA ASP A 147 50.82 27.96 -5.65
C ASP A 147 50.97 27.33 -7.06
N ILE A 148 50.20 26.27 -7.36
CA ILE A 148 50.12 25.66 -8.71
C ILE A 148 48.76 25.96 -9.37
N GLU A 149 47.72 26.27 -8.58
CA GLU A 149 46.38 26.67 -9.04
C GLU A 149 46.44 28.00 -9.81
N ASP A 150 47.10 29.03 -9.25
CA ASP A 150 47.11 30.39 -9.82
C ASP A 150 47.75 30.51 -11.21
N LEU A 151 48.65 29.58 -11.58
CA LEU A 151 49.35 29.58 -12.86
C LEU A 151 48.64 28.70 -13.93
N LYS A 152 47.75 27.79 -13.51
CA LYS A 152 46.82 27.08 -14.39
C LYS A 152 45.56 27.90 -14.66
N LEU A 153 45.08 28.62 -13.64
CA LEU A 153 43.92 29.51 -13.67
C LEU A 153 43.94 30.42 -14.91
N LEU A 154 45.05 31.12 -15.16
CA LEU A 154 45.14 32.09 -16.25
C LEU A 154 45.19 31.51 -17.67
N LEU A 155 45.37 30.19 -17.82
CA LEU A 155 45.35 29.48 -19.10
C LEU A 155 44.06 28.65 -19.28
N GLU A 156 43.43 28.23 -18.19
CA GLU A 156 42.07 27.63 -18.15
C GLU A 156 41.01 28.70 -18.41
N ASP A 157 41.11 29.88 -17.80
CA ASP A 157 40.14 30.99 -17.90
C ASP A 157 39.79 31.43 -19.35
N ALA A 158 40.66 31.17 -20.34
CA ALA A 158 40.44 31.58 -21.74
C ALA A 158 39.80 30.49 -22.63
N ASP A 159 39.95 29.22 -22.28
CA ASP A 159 39.28 28.08 -22.95
C ASP A 159 37.97 27.72 -22.20
N ASP A 160 37.94 27.92 -20.87
CA ASP A 160 36.76 27.76 -20.02
C ASP A 160 35.67 28.77 -20.36
N GLU A 161 35.95 30.03 -20.70
CA GLU A 161 34.87 30.97 -21.09
C GLU A 161 34.07 30.49 -22.33
N LEU A 162 34.67 29.71 -23.23
CA LEU A 162 34.00 29.15 -24.41
C LEU A 162 33.33 27.79 -24.12
N GLU A 163 33.91 26.96 -23.26
CA GLU A 163 33.28 25.70 -22.81
C GLU A 163 32.19 25.93 -21.75
N GLU A 164 32.33 26.94 -20.89
CA GLU A 164 31.34 27.38 -19.90
C GLU A 164 30.08 27.92 -20.58
N ASP A 165 30.19 28.67 -21.68
CA ASP A 165 29.03 29.14 -22.44
C ASP A 165 28.26 27.96 -23.08
N GLU A 166 28.96 26.97 -23.67
CA GLU A 166 28.30 25.77 -24.24
C GLU A 166 27.76 24.83 -23.15
N GLN A 167 28.44 24.72 -22.01
CA GLN A 167 28.07 23.89 -20.88
C GLN A 167 26.99 24.54 -20.00
N GLU A 168 26.94 25.87 -19.85
CA GLU A 168 25.82 26.61 -19.26
C GLU A 168 24.58 26.45 -20.12
N VAL A 169 24.69 26.59 -21.45
CA VAL A 169 23.57 26.37 -22.37
C VAL A 169 23.12 24.91 -22.35
N GLY A 170 24.05 23.95 -22.34
CA GLY A 170 23.77 22.52 -22.21
C GLY A 170 23.14 22.12 -20.87
N ASN A 171 23.62 22.69 -19.77
CA ASN A 171 23.07 22.49 -18.43
C ASN A 171 21.74 23.21 -18.25
N ALA A 172 21.54 24.38 -18.87
CA ALA A 172 20.26 25.08 -18.87
C ALA A 172 19.20 24.29 -19.64
N ILE A 173 19.52 23.77 -20.83
CA ILE A 173 18.61 22.93 -21.62
C ILE A 173 18.36 21.58 -20.93
N SER A 174 19.40 20.98 -20.31
CA SER A 174 19.27 19.74 -19.54
C SER A 174 18.43 19.94 -18.28
N ASN A 175 18.64 21.02 -17.53
CA ASN A 175 17.85 21.39 -16.35
C ASN A 175 16.43 21.81 -16.71
N GLU A 176 16.22 22.47 -17.86
CA GLU A 176 14.89 22.80 -18.36
C GLU A 176 14.15 21.53 -18.81
N SER A 177 14.82 20.62 -19.52
CA SER A 177 14.27 19.31 -19.91
C SER A 177 14.01 18.40 -18.71
N ALA A 178 14.90 18.40 -17.71
CA ALA A 178 14.74 17.71 -16.45
C ALA A 178 13.60 18.32 -15.62
N GLY A 179 13.50 19.65 -15.57
CA GLY A 179 12.41 20.39 -14.91
C GLY A 179 11.05 20.16 -15.58
N ILE A 180 11.01 20.07 -16.92
CA ILE A 180 9.81 19.69 -17.68
C ILE A 180 9.44 18.23 -17.37
N ARG A 181 10.41 17.30 -17.34
CA ARG A 181 10.18 15.89 -16.96
C ARG A 181 9.70 15.77 -15.51
N LEU A 182 10.25 16.55 -14.59
CA LEU A 182 9.84 16.58 -13.18
C LEU A 182 8.40 17.11 -13.05
N ARG A 183 8.08 18.24 -13.69
CA ARG A 183 6.72 18.81 -13.70
C ARG A 183 5.69 17.90 -14.38
N PHE A 184 6.08 17.21 -15.45
CA PHE A 184 5.24 16.20 -16.09
C PHE A 184 4.98 15.01 -15.15
N SER A 185 6.00 14.57 -14.41
CA SER A 185 5.90 13.53 -13.38
C SER A 185 4.94 13.93 -12.26
N GLU A 186 5.02 15.16 -11.75
CA GLU A 186 4.10 15.70 -10.74
C GLU A 186 2.66 15.78 -11.25
N MET A 187 2.44 16.34 -12.45
CA MET A 187 1.10 16.43 -13.05
C MET A 187 0.48 15.06 -13.27
N PHE A 188 1.28 14.09 -13.70
CA PHE A 188 0.86 12.70 -13.85
C PHE A 188 0.50 12.06 -12.51
N SER A 189 1.27 12.33 -11.45
CA SER A 189 0.97 11.88 -10.07
C SER A 189 -0.40 12.38 -9.61
N TYR A 190 -0.70 13.67 -9.80
CA TYR A 190 -2.01 14.24 -9.43
C TYR A 190 -3.16 13.67 -10.26
N LEU A 191 -2.94 13.42 -11.55
CA LEU A 191 -3.94 12.78 -12.42
C LEU A 191 -4.22 11.36 -11.94
N LEU A 192 -3.17 10.59 -11.63
CA LEU A 192 -3.28 9.22 -11.12
C LEU A 192 -3.98 9.18 -9.75
N LEU A 193 -3.62 10.09 -8.84
CA LEU A 193 -4.27 10.23 -7.54
C LEU A 193 -5.76 10.58 -7.70
N CYS A 194 -6.09 11.53 -8.58
CA CYS A 194 -7.47 11.90 -8.87
C CYS A 194 -8.26 10.72 -9.46
N PHE A 195 -7.66 9.98 -10.38
CA PHE A 195 -8.26 8.75 -10.93
C PHE A 195 -8.55 7.73 -9.82
N LEU A 196 -7.58 7.44 -8.95
CA LEU A 196 -7.77 6.53 -7.82
C LEU A 196 -8.88 7.01 -6.88
N LEU A 197 -8.88 8.30 -6.51
CA LEU A 197 -9.93 8.88 -5.68
C LEU A 197 -11.31 8.76 -6.32
N VAL A 198 -11.44 9.05 -7.61
CA VAL A 198 -12.70 8.91 -8.36
C VAL A 198 -13.18 7.46 -8.36
N THR A 199 -12.29 6.50 -8.62
CA THR A 199 -12.66 5.07 -8.59
C THR A 199 -13.13 4.60 -7.21
N THR A 200 -12.62 5.21 -6.14
CA THR A 200 -13.04 4.88 -4.75
C THR A 200 -14.30 5.63 -4.30
N ALA A 201 -14.51 6.86 -4.77
CA ALA A 201 -15.60 7.73 -4.33
C ALA A 201 -16.91 7.47 -5.08
N PHE A 202 -16.84 7.03 -6.34
CA PHE A 202 -18.04 6.75 -7.13
C PHE A 202 -18.44 5.28 -7.06
N PRO A 203 -19.72 4.96 -6.80
CA PRO A 203 -20.23 3.59 -6.75
C PRO A 203 -20.47 3.01 -8.16
N PHE A 204 -19.47 3.07 -9.03
CA PHE A 204 -19.53 2.35 -10.31
C PHE A 204 -19.27 0.86 -10.07
N VAL A 205 -20.22 0.01 -10.47
CA VAL A 205 -20.10 -1.45 -10.37
C VAL A 205 -19.20 -1.95 -11.50
N LEU A 206 -17.90 -1.66 -11.41
CA LEU A 206 -16.89 -2.20 -12.29
C LEU A 206 -16.56 -3.65 -11.87
N PRO A 207 -16.22 -4.54 -12.82
CA PRO A 207 -15.85 -5.91 -12.50
C PRO A 207 -14.62 -5.93 -11.59
N ALA A 208 -14.72 -6.68 -10.49
CA ALA A 208 -13.67 -6.75 -9.46
C ALA A 208 -12.31 -7.21 -10.04
N ASP A 209 -12.37 -8.04 -11.06
CA ASP A 209 -11.24 -8.53 -11.86
C ASP A 209 -10.39 -7.44 -12.50
N VAL A 210 -10.99 -6.29 -12.83
CA VAL A 210 -10.31 -5.18 -13.48
C VAL A 210 -9.93 -4.11 -12.46
N VAL A 211 -10.82 -3.83 -11.52
CA VAL A 211 -10.60 -2.79 -10.50
C VAL A 211 -9.45 -3.16 -9.58
N ARG A 212 -9.37 -4.43 -9.12
CA ARG A 212 -8.32 -4.85 -8.16
C ARG A 212 -6.92 -4.64 -8.76
N PRO A 213 -6.58 -5.15 -9.96
CA PRO A 213 -5.27 -4.87 -10.58
C PRO A 213 -5.04 -3.40 -10.86
N ALA A 214 -6.04 -2.69 -11.40
CA ALA A 214 -5.91 -1.28 -11.75
C ALA A 214 -5.57 -0.41 -10.53
N VAL A 215 -6.28 -0.58 -9.42
CA VAL A 215 -6.03 0.16 -8.18
C VAL A 215 -4.67 -0.23 -7.59
N THR A 216 -4.36 -1.52 -7.50
CA THR A 216 -3.12 -1.99 -6.86
C THR A 216 -1.87 -1.54 -7.62
N ILE A 217 -1.87 -1.70 -8.95
CA ILE A 217 -0.77 -1.24 -9.82
C ILE A 217 -0.72 0.29 -9.82
N GLY A 218 -1.88 0.95 -9.87
CA GLY A 218 -1.98 2.42 -9.80
C GLY A 218 -1.38 2.97 -8.51
N THR A 219 -1.69 2.39 -7.36
CA THR A 219 -1.10 2.78 -6.07
C THR A 219 0.40 2.51 -6.04
N GLY A 220 0.87 1.37 -6.55
CA GLY A 220 2.31 1.08 -6.62
C GLY A 220 3.07 2.07 -7.52
N LEU A 221 2.49 2.44 -8.66
CA LEU A 221 3.06 3.46 -9.55
C LEU A 221 3.03 4.84 -8.91
N LEU A 222 1.95 5.19 -8.20
CA LEU A 222 1.85 6.44 -7.45
C LEU A 222 2.97 6.55 -6.43
N MET A 223 3.24 5.47 -5.67
CA MET A 223 4.33 5.43 -4.69
C MET A 223 5.70 5.71 -5.33
N LEU A 224 6.01 5.10 -6.49
CA LEU A 224 7.27 5.33 -7.19
C LEU A 224 7.45 6.78 -7.67
N ILE A 225 6.35 7.43 -8.06
CA ILE A 225 6.36 8.79 -8.59
C ILE A 225 6.27 9.82 -7.46
N SER A 226 5.79 9.42 -6.28
CA SER A 226 5.40 10.34 -5.20
C SER A 226 6.55 10.97 -4.42
N GLU A 227 7.79 10.44 -4.50
CA GLU A 227 8.89 10.76 -3.58
C GLU A 227 9.18 12.27 -3.39
N ASP A 228 8.93 13.11 -4.41
CA ASP A 228 9.21 14.56 -4.37
C ASP A 228 7.95 15.46 -4.31
N ASN A 229 6.74 14.92 -4.09
CA ASN A 229 5.50 15.70 -4.16
C ASN A 229 5.13 16.39 -2.84
N TRP A 230 5.03 17.73 -2.84
CA TRP A 230 4.64 18.54 -1.67
C TRP A 230 3.30 18.14 -1.04
N ILE A 231 2.29 17.80 -1.86
CA ILE A 231 0.94 17.49 -1.38
C ILE A 231 0.86 16.07 -0.79
N LEU A 232 1.49 15.08 -1.42
CA LEU A 232 1.47 13.69 -0.95
C LEU A 232 2.37 13.50 0.28
N CYS A 233 3.48 14.24 0.36
CA CYS A 233 4.42 14.19 1.48
C CYS A 233 4.06 15.15 2.63
N ASN A 234 2.85 15.71 2.66
CA ASN A 234 2.42 16.57 3.75
C ASN A 234 2.32 15.77 5.06
N ASN A 235 3.02 16.21 6.11
CA ASN A 235 3.06 15.57 7.42
C ASN A 235 1.66 15.24 7.99
N ILE A 236 0.65 16.07 7.74
CA ILE A 236 -0.72 15.81 8.20
C ILE A 236 -1.32 14.61 7.47
N LEU A 237 -1.13 14.53 6.15
CA LEU A 237 -1.68 13.46 5.33
C LEU A 237 -1.01 12.12 5.67
N THR A 238 0.32 12.12 5.82
CA THR A 238 1.09 10.94 6.26
C THR A 238 0.63 10.45 7.64
N TYR A 239 0.48 11.38 8.60
CA TYR A 239 0.01 11.03 9.95
C TYR A 239 -1.40 10.39 9.97
N ILE A 240 -2.32 10.92 9.16
CA ILE A 240 -3.66 10.32 9.00
C ILE A 240 -3.55 8.91 8.39
N GLY A 241 -2.66 8.74 7.41
CA GLY A 241 -2.34 7.44 6.81
C GLY A 241 -1.84 6.43 7.84
N ASP A 242 -0.87 6.80 8.67
CA ASP A 242 -0.26 5.92 9.68
C ASP A 242 -1.27 5.43 10.73
N ILE A 243 -2.26 6.28 11.06
CA ILE A 243 -3.31 5.95 12.06
C ILE A 243 -4.47 5.17 11.44
N SER A 244 -4.67 5.29 10.12
CA SER A 244 -5.86 4.77 9.44
C SER A 244 -6.17 3.31 9.76
N PHE A 245 -5.14 2.46 9.81
CA PHE A 245 -5.30 1.04 10.11
C PHE A 245 -5.72 0.77 11.56
N SER A 246 -5.09 1.45 12.52
CA SER A 246 -5.44 1.29 13.94
C SER A 246 -6.85 1.82 14.23
N LEU A 247 -7.22 2.94 13.59
CA LEU A 247 -8.57 3.50 13.67
C LEU A 247 -9.60 2.54 13.05
N TYR A 248 -9.27 1.89 11.93
CA TYR A 248 -10.11 0.89 11.29
C TYR A 248 -10.45 -0.28 12.23
N LEU A 249 -9.50 -0.76 13.03
CA LEU A 249 -9.76 -1.84 13.97
C LEU A 249 -10.67 -1.42 15.14
N ILE A 250 -10.54 -0.19 15.64
CA ILE A 250 -11.25 0.25 16.84
C ILE A 250 -12.67 0.76 16.52
N HIS A 251 -12.86 1.46 15.40
CA HIS A 251 -14.17 2.05 15.09
C HIS A 251 -15.24 0.99 14.81
N TRP A 252 -14.86 -0.18 14.28
CA TRP A 252 -15.83 -1.19 13.86
C TRP A 252 -16.62 -1.81 15.04
N PRO A 253 -15.97 -2.28 16.12
CA PRO A 253 -16.70 -2.71 17.32
C PRO A 253 -17.63 -1.64 17.91
N ILE A 254 -17.22 -0.37 17.85
CA ILE A 254 -18.03 0.76 18.31
C ILE A 254 -19.28 0.93 17.42
N TYR A 255 -19.11 0.86 16.09
CA TYR A 255 -20.21 0.92 15.13
C TYR A 255 -21.18 -0.25 15.31
N ALA A 256 -20.66 -1.49 15.40
CA ALA A 256 -21.48 -2.67 15.62
C ALA A 256 -22.29 -2.57 16.92
N TYR A 257 -21.66 -2.11 18.01
CA TYR A 257 -22.33 -1.87 19.29
C TYR A 257 -23.44 -0.80 19.17
N TRP A 258 -23.15 0.34 18.54
CA TRP A 258 -24.12 1.40 18.31
C TRP A 258 -25.30 0.89 17.48
N LYS A 259 -25.03 0.16 16.40
CA LYS A 259 -26.05 -0.38 15.50
C LYS A 259 -26.97 -1.35 16.24
N LEU A 260 -26.41 -2.30 16.98
CA LEU A 260 -27.18 -3.30 17.74
C LEU A 260 -28.01 -2.68 18.89
N THR A 261 -27.54 -1.57 19.49
CA THR A 261 -28.21 -0.92 20.63
C THR A 261 -29.24 0.13 20.21
N CYS A 262 -28.96 0.91 19.16
CA CYS A 262 -29.77 2.06 18.74
C CYS A 262 -30.76 1.74 17.60
N GLU A 263 -30.46 0.80 16.70
CA GLU A 263 -31.42 0.34 15.65
C GLU A 263 -32.32 -0.80 16.16
N GLY A 264 -32.20 -1.18 17.43
CA GLY A 264 -32.89 -2.27 18.11
C GLY A 264 -34.40 -2.09 18.35
N ASN A 265 -35.15 -1.48 17.43
CA ASN A 265 -36.61 -1.38 17.50
C ASN A 265 -37.38 -1.78 16.23
N GLU A 266 -36.74 -2.28 15.16
CA GLU A 266 -37.49 -2.77 13.99
C GLU A 266 -37.52 -4.30 13.83
N TYR A 267 -36.62 -5.05 14.47
CA TYR A 267 -36.56 -6.52 14.33
C TYR A 267 -37.15 -7.30 15.51
N CYS A 268 -37.66 -6.63 16.55
CA CYS A 268 -38.39 -7.23 17.68
C CYS A 268 -39.92 -7.16 17.54
N LYS A 269 -40.47 -7.40 16.34
CA LYS A 269 -41.90 -7.76 16.22
C LYS A 269 -42.05 -9.27 16.31
N TRP A 270 -42.37 -9.74 17.52
CA TRP A 270 -42.79 -11.11 17.81
C TRP A 270 -43.94 -11.56 16.90
N PRO A 271 -44.06 -12.87 16.58
CA PRO A 271 -45.32 -13.41 16.08
C PRO A 271 -46.34 -13.31 17.21
N THR A 272 -47.28 -12.38 17.10
CA THR A 272 -48.51 -12.43 17.89
C THR A 272 -49.23 -13.74 17.54
N ARG A 273 -49.17 -14.72 18.44
CA ARG A 273 -50.22 -15.72 18.54
C ARG A 273 -51.48 -15.02 18.99
N LEU A 274 -52.47 -14.93 18.11
CA LEU A 274 -53.88 -15.28 18.32
C LEU A 274 -54.53 -15.42 16.95
#